data_AF-A0A414Y2I0-F1
#
_entry.id   AF-A0A414Y2I0-F1
#
_cell.length_a   1.000
_cell.length_b   1.000
_cell.length_c   1.000
_cell.angle_alpha   90.00
_cell.angle_beta   90.00
_cell.angle_gamma   90.00
#
_symmetry.space_group_name_H-M   'P 1'
#
loop_
_entity.id
_entity.type
_entity.pdbx_description
1 polymer ?
#
loop_
_entity_poly.entity_id
_entity_poly.type
_entity_poly.pdbx_seq_one_letter_code
_entity_poly.pdbx_strand_id
1 'polypeptide(L)'
;MKISEYTLLLLIAAFTGLSSCSKENDLLSGQNISSEPIIMVSTTGYESDSPETRATDNEDEFKTTLAENDRIGIYAVKNGKVICKNVPYKYNSSKAWETDGKEAVSAISGSNVSFFAYYPYRQEMDNKTIASIDDIISNFEVAADQSTHDLYTKNDLMTATGELSANKKILSFTLQHSLALIVLDLKGQRTLYQGGYVAYGKVFSVSQKQIGNVTKPYEDKEGCFRALVKPGNVTPNISYVAEEKTVTYNNAITAVAGKYNKKLIYAGNTQEAEKTINRGDYFYADGNISSTYTNNSSNPCIGIVLTTSEALETAPYNHGLVVALKDAPNKFQNASFPINNLPQVPSLCTNWFLPSIEQLKLMIWGNTSTQGVEGKSFLEQKMDGVANSEKFNARGLESIFMSSTEFDYWAYHKVININNGNLTEKWHVASATNGRGIFAF
;
A
#
# COMPACT_ATOMS: atom_id res chain seq x y z
N MET A 1 80.21 35.67 -43.59
CA MET A 1 79.61 36.37 -42.44
C MET A 1 79.50 35.33 -41.33
N LYS A 2 80.39 35.43 -40.32
CA LYS A 2 80.40 34.61 -39.10
C LYS A 2 79.10 34.90 -38.32
N ILE A 3 78.50 34.08 -37.47
CA ILE A 3 78.99 33.17 -36.41
C ILE A 3 77.79 32.23 -36.11
N SER A 4 78.00 30.91 -35.97
CA SER A 4 77.16 30.12 -35.03
C SER A 4 78.07 29.10 -34.36
N GLU A 5 78.34 29.36 -33.09
CA GLU A 5 79.25 28.63 -32.24
C GLU A 5 78.55 27.44 -31.57
N TYR A 6 79.26 26.30 -31.60
CA TYR A 6 79.53 25.28 -30.56
C TYR A 6 78.33 24.72 -29.75
N THR A 7 78.23 23.45 -29.37
CA THR A 7 79.25 22.51 -28.82
C THR A 7 78.60 21.11 -28.81
N LEU A 8 79.13 20.15 -29.58
CA LEU A 8 80.06 19.08 -29.17
C LEU A 8 79.43 17.97 -28.31
N LEU A 9 79.24 16.84 -28.99
CA LEU A 9 79.03 15.48 -28.52
C LEU A 9 80.41 14.82 -28.36
N LEU A 10 80.74 14.22 -27.21
CA LEU A 10 81.84 13.26 -26.94
C LEU A 10 81.73 12.93 -25.41
N LEU A 11 81.93 11.73 -24.83
CA LEU A 11 82.87 10.63 -25.04
C LEU A 11 82.45 9.50 -24.04
N ILE A 12 82.19 8.25 -24.48
CA ILE A 12 82.94 6.98 -24.27
C ILE A 12 82.88 6.28 -22.87
N ALA A 13 82.73 4.95 -22.96
CA ALA A 13 83.19 3.85 -22.08
C ALA A 13 82.42 3.56 -20.77
N ALA A 14 82.31 2.33 -20.28
CA ALA A 14 82.66 0.98 -20.77
C ALA A 14 81.98 -0.08 -19.87
N PHE A 15 81.93 -1.30 -20.39
CA PHE A 15 81.56 -2.59 -19.80
C PHE A 15 81.97 -2.85 -18.32
N THR A 16 81.10 -3.49 -17.52
CA THR A 16 81.20 -4.92 -17.06
C THR A 16 80.23 -5.24 -15.90
N GLY A 17 79.58 -6.41 -15.99
CA GLY A 17 79.63 -7.51 -14.99
C GLY A 17 78.96 -7.40 -13.59
N LEU A 18 77.99 -8.31 -13.41
CA LEU A 18 77.67 -9.13 -12.21
C LEU A 18 76.79 -8.57 -11.05
N SER A 19 75.59 -9.19 -10.96
CA SER A 19 74.82 -9.63 -9.79
C SER A 19 74.74 -8.77 -8.52
N SER A 20 73.54 -8.26 -8.21
CA SER A 20 72.89 -8.31 -6.88
C SER A 20 71.53 -7.60 -6.94
N CYS A 21 70.58 -8.02 -6.10
CA CYS A 21 69.28 -7.41 -5.87
C CYS A 21 69.35 -5.91 -5.53
N SER A 22 68.55 -5.07 -6.21
CA SER A 22 67.61 -4.13 -5.58
C SER A 22 66.79 -3.36 -6.62
N LYS A 23 65.55 -3.05 -6.21
CA LYS A 23 64.49 -2.33 -6.93
C LYS A 23 64.95 -0.94 -7.40
N GLU A 24 64.45 -0.48 -8.54
CA GLU A 24 63.62 0.74 -8.67
C GLU A 24 63.26 1.01 -10.14
N ASN A 25 61.98 0.89 -10.52
CA ASN A 25 60.90 1.88 -10.40
C ASN A 25 60.88 2.78 -11.64
N ASP A 26 60.19 2.32 -12.69
CA ASP A 26 59.58 3.24 -13.65
C ASP A 26 58.19 3.60 -13.14
N LEU A 27 57.98 4.88 -12.91
CA LEU A 27 56.84 5.45 -12.24
C LEU A 27 55.65 5.59 -13.21
N LEU A 28 54.54 4.98 -12.80
CA LEU A 28 53.20 5.59 -12.74
C LEU A 28 52.62 6.19 -14.04
N SER A 29 51.84 5.37 -14.72
CA SER A 29 50.42 5.68 -14.90
C SER A 29 49.61 4.60 -14.20
N GLY A 30 49.44 4.78 -12.88
CA GLY A 30 48.61 3.92 -12.07
C GLY A 30 47.14 4.01 -12.49
N GLN A 31 46.66 3.04 -13.25
CA GLN A 31 45.28 2.60 -13.08
C GLN A 31 45.27 1.73 -11.83
N ASN A 32 44.85 2.30 -10.71
CA ASN A 32 44.20 1.50 -9.67
C ASN A 32 42.95 0.89 -10.32
N ILE A 33 43.09 -0.30 -10.90
CA ILE A 33 41.98 -1.14 -11.31
C ILE A 33 41.43 -1.72 -10.01
N SER A 34 40.32 -1.18 -9.52
CA SER A 34 39.50 -1.94 -8.58
C SER A 34 38.98 -3.15 -9.37
N SER A 35 39.53 -4.34 -9.11
CA SER A 35 39.09 -5.60 -9.74
C SER A 35 37.65 -5.99 -9.36
N GLU A 36 37.13 -5.34 -8.32
CA GLU A 36 35.79 -5.51 -7.77
C GLU A 36 34.96 -4.24 -8.09
N PRO A 37 33.82 -4.37 -8.78
CA PRO A 37 32.92 -3.25 -9.01
C PRO A 37 32.10 -2.94 -7.75
N ILE A 38 31.75 -1.67 -7.58
CA ILE A 38 30.72 -1.23 -6.64
C ILE A 38 29.38 -1.76 -7.14
N ILE A 39 28.64 -2.44 -6.27
CA ILE A 39 27.31 -2.97 -6.60
C ILE A 39 26.24 -1.93 -6.28
N MET A 40 25.39 -1.63 -7.25
CA MET A 40 24.21 -0.79 -7.09
C MET A 40 22.96 -1.59 -7.43
N VAL A 41 21.94 -1.52 -6.56
CA VAL A 41 20.68 -2.24 -6.77
C VAL A 41 19.52 -1.30 -6.55
N SER A 42 18.57 -1.32 -7.47
CA SER A 42 17.25 -0.71 -7.35
C SER A 42 16.17 -1.76 -7.60
N THR A 43 14.94 -1.47 -7.18
CA THR A 43 13.75 -2.33 -7.38
C THR A 43 12.65 -1.57 -8.11
N THR A 44 11.89 -2.27 -8.93
CA THR A 44 10.60 -1.79 -9.47
C THR A 44 9.44 -2.40 -8.68
N GLY A 45 8.24 -1.79 -8.77
CA GLY A 45 7.01 -2.37 -8.22
C GLY A 45 6.35 -3.36 -9.19
N TYR A 46 5.25 -3.98 -8.75
CA TYR A 46 4.34 -4.70 -9.64
C TYR A 46 3.47 -3.72 -10.44
N GLU A 47 3.22 -4.03 -11.71
CA GLU A 47 2.25 -3.32 -12.53
C GLU A 47 0.86 -3.97 -12.44
N SER A 48 -0.20 -3.18 -12.57
CA SER A 48 -1.56 -3.72 -12.69
C SER A 48 -1.73 -4.48 -14.02
N ASP A 49 -2.33 -5.67 -13.97
CA ASP A 49 -2.67 -6.42 -15.19
C ASP A 49 -4.00 -5.98 -15.83
N SER A 50 -4.64 -4.92 -15.31
CA SER A 50 -5.88 -4.36 -15.85
C SER A 50 -5.60 -3.11 -16.70
N PRO A 51 -6.08 -3.05 -17.97
CA PRO A 51 -5.99 -1.84 -18.79
C PRO A 51 -6.86 -0.67 -18.29
N GLU A 52 -7.92 -0.97 -17.51
CA GLU A 52 -9.02 -0.04 -17.20
C GLU A 52 -8.86 0.73 -15.87
N THR A 53 -7.91 0.35 -15.01
CA THR A 53 -7.76 0.88 -13.63
C THR A 53 -6.53 1.79 -13.43
N ARG A 54 -5.88 2.21 -14.52
CA ARG A 54 -4.63 3.00 -14.52
C ARG A 54 -4.65 4.33 -13.74
N ALA A 55 -5.82 4.83 -13.34
CA ALA A 55 -5.93 6.10 -12.63
C ALA A 55 -5.86 6.01 -11.09
N THR A 56 -5.98 4.80 -10.51
CA THR A 56 -6.05 4.61 -9.03
C THR A 56 -5.15 3.53 -8.47
N ASP A 57 -4.46 2.78 -9.33
CA ASP A 57 -3.55 1.73 -8.91
C ASP A 57 -2.29 2.38 -8.30
N ASN A 58 -2.13 2.26 -6.99
CA ASN A 58 -0.95 2.76 -6.29
C ASN A 58 0.24 1.85 -6.64
N GLU A 59 1.06 2.25 -7.61
CA GLU A 59 2.25 1.49 -8.06
C GLU A 59 3.22 1.17 -6.91
N ASP A 60 3.13 1.88 -5.78
CA ASP A 60 3.90 1.60 -4.56
C ASP A 60 3.25 0.55 -3.63
N GLU A 61 1.97 0.16 -3.83
CA GLU A 61 1.24 -0.78 -2.94
C GLU A 61 1.94 -2.14 -2.81
N PHE A 62 2.60 -2.58 -3.89
CA PHE A 62 3.29 -3.87 -3.96
C PHE A 62 4.79 -3.74 -4.25
N LYS A 63 5.39 -2.58 -3.96
CA LYS A 63 6.81 -2.37 -4.18
C LYS A 63 7.66 -2.91 -3.03
N THR A 64 8.66 -3.71 -3.36
CA THR A 64 9.64 -4.18 -2.38
C THR A 64 10.61 -3.07 -1.99
N THR A 65 10.66 -2.77 -0.69
CA THR A 65 11.61 -1.81 -0.09
C THR A 65 12.77 -2.58 0.53
N LEU A 66 13.98 -2.37 0.00
CA LEU A 66 15.20 -2.99 0.51
C LEU A 66 15.51 -2.52 1.94
N ALA A 67 15.77 -3.48 2.83
CA ALA A 67 16.07 -3.28 4.24
C ALA A 67 17.41 -3.91 4.63
N GLU A 68 17.97 -3.47 5.76
CA GLU A 68 19.24 -4.01 6.27
C GLU A 68 19.19 -5.54 6.37
N ASN A 69 20.26 -6.19 5.91
CA ASN A 69 20.43 -7.64 5.79
C ASN A 69 19.69 -8.32 4.62
N ASP A 70 19.00 -7.57 3.76
CA ASP A 70 18.55 -8.11 2.47
C ASP A 70 19.75 -8.57 1.64
N ARG A 71 19.58 -9.66 0.90
CA ARG A 71 20.66 -10.29 0.15
C ARG A 71 20.26 -10.58 -1.29
N ILE A 72 21.21 -10.41 -2.20
CA ILE A 72 21.11 -10.85 -3.60
C ILE A 72 22.18 -11.90 -3.91
N GLY A 73 21.91 -12.76 -4.88
CA GLY A 73 22.91 -13.63 -5.48
C GLY A 73 23.27 -13.17 -6.88
N ILE A 74 24.55 -13.13 -7.20
CA ILE A 74 25.05 -12.69 -8.51
C ILE A 74 25.74 -13.85 -9.26
N TYR A 75 25.38 -14.02 -10.52
CA TYR A 75 26.04 -14.89 -11.48
C TYR A 75 26.75 -14.09 -12.55
N ALA A 76 27.84 -14.64 -13.08
CA ALA A 76 28.55 -14.08 -14.23
C ALA A 76 28.82 -15.17 -15.26
N VAL A 77 28.55 -14.84 -16.52
CA VAL A 77 28.65 -15.75 -17.66
C VAL A 77 29.56 -15.13 -18.71
N LYS A 78 30.63 -15.84 -19.10
CA LYS A 78 31.57 -15.41 -20.11
C LYS A 78 31.52 -16.37 -21.29
N ASN A 79 31.18 -15.85 -22.47
CA ASN A 79 31.07 -16.65 -23.70
C ASN A 79 30.21 -17.93 -23.50
N GLY A 80 29.07 -17.80 -22.82
CA GLY A 80 28.17 -18.92 -22.51
C GLY A 80 28.61 -19.84 -21.38
N LYS A 81 29.78 -19.63 -20.77
CA LYS A 81 30.27 -20.41 -19.63
C LYS A 81 30.11 -19.64 -18.33
N VAL A 82 29.49 -20.26 -17.33
CA VAL A 82 29.38 -19.70 -15.98
C VAL A 82 30.76 -19.60 -15.34
N ILE A 83 31.14 -18.41 -14.89
CA ILE A 83 32.44 -18.11 -14.27
C ILE A 83 32.32 -17.64 -12.81
N CYS A 84 31.15 -17.15 -12.39
CA CYS A 84 30.82 -16.86 -10.99
C CYS A 84 29.44 -17.45 -10.69
N LYS A 85 29.31 -18.13 -9.54
CA LYS A 85 28.06 -18.78 -9.13
C LYS A 85 27.57 -18.19 -7.83
N ASN A 86 26.35 -17.66 -7.87
CA ASN A 86 25.56 -17.24 -6.70
C ASN A 86 26.33 -16.42 -5.65
N VAL A 87 27.19 -15.49 -6.08
CA VAL A 87 28.01 -14.72 -5.13
C VAL A 87 27.09 -13.82 -4.30
N PRO A 88 27.05 -13.98 -2.96
CA PRO A 88 26.11 -13.25 -2.12
C PRO A 88 26.60 -11.83 -1.85
N TYR A 89 25.69 -10.87 -2.02
CA TYR A 89 25.86 -9.50 -1.53
C TYR A 89 24.74 -9.18 -0.56
N LYS A 90 25.07 -8.39 0.47
CA LYS A 90 24.15 -7.99 1.53
C LYS A 90 24.02 -6.47 1.58
N TYR A 91 22.80 -6.00 1.75
CA TYR A 91 22.49 -4.60 1.93
C TYR A 91 22.73 -4.18 3.38
N ASN A 92 23.61 -3.22 3.59
CA ASN A 92 24.02 -2.77 4.92
C ASN A 92 23.26 -1.51 5.38
N SER A 93 23.44 -1.15 6.65
CA SER A 93 22.81 0.01 7.28
C SER A 93 23.17 1.36 6.64
N SER A 94 24.26 1.42 5.87
CA SER A 94 24.69 2.60 5.11
C SER A 94 24.08 2.68 3.70
N LYS A 95 23.08 1.84 3.40
CA LYS A 95 22.44 1.73 2.09
C LYS A 95 23.40 1.34 0.96
N ALA A 96 24.43 0.56 1.29
CA ALA A 96 25.40 0.03 0.34
C ALA A 96 25.34 -1.50 0.30
N TRP A 97 25.77 -2.07 -0.82
CA TRP A 97 25.90 -3.52 -1.00
C TRP A 97 27.34 -3.95 -0.76
N GLU A 98 27.53 -4.88 0.17
CA GLU A 98 28.82 -5.46 0.51
C GLU A 98 28.82 -6.97 0.28
N THR A 99 30.00 -7.55 0.06
CA THR A 99 30.13 -8.99 -0.08
C THR A 99 29.74 -9.68 1.23
N ASP A 100 28.89 -10.70 1.15
CA ASP A 100 28.46 -11.49 2.32
C ASP A 100 29.17 -12.85 2.32
N GLY A 101 30.51 -12.81 2.26
CA GLY A 101 31.37 -13.98 2.09
C GLY A 101 32.80 -13.61 1.72
N LYS A 102 33.60 -14.61 1.37
CA LYS A 102 35.02 -14.41 1.00
C LYS A 102 35.27 -14.13 -0.48
N GLU A 103 34.25 -14.34 -1.33
CA GLU A 103 34.37 -14.18 -2.78
C GLU A 103 33.61 -12.92 -3.22
N ALA A 104 34.26 -12.09 -4.03
CA ALA A 104 33.66 -10.92 -4.67
C ALA A 104 33.43 -11.20 -6.16
N VAL A 105 32.40 -10.58 -6.74
CA VAL A 105 32.21 -10.63 -8.19
C VAL A 105 33.33 -9.83 -8.84
N SER A 106 34.16 -10.50 -9.65
CA SER A 106 35.23 -9.83 -10.38
C SER A 106 34.73 -9.32 -11.74
N ALA A 107 34.89 -8.02 -12.00
CA ALA A 107 34.61 -7.46 -13.31
C ALA A 107 35.80 -7.70 -14.25
N ILE A 108 35.65 -8.57 -15.25
CA ILE A 108 36.76 -8.91 -16.15
C ILE A 108 36.82 -7.92 -17.32
N SER A 109 37.90 -7.14 -17.36
CA SER A 109 38.17 -6.19 -18.46
C SER A 109 38.32 -6.89 -19.81
N GLY A 110 37.59 -6.39 -20.83
CA GLY A 110 37.77 -6.78 -22.23
C GLY A 110 37.07 -8.08 -22.65
N SER A 111 36.15 -8.61 -21.84
CA SER A 111 35.37 -9.81 -22.20
C SER A 111 33.86 -9.57 -22.22
N ASN A 112 33.17 -10.23 -23.14
CA ASN A 112 31.72 -10.37 -23.19
C ASN A 112 31.24 -11.17 -21.96
N VAL A 113 31.06 -10.48 -20.84
CA VAL A 113 30.53 -11.05 -19.59
C VAL A 113 29.12 -10.50 -19.37
N SER A 114 28.15 -11.39 -19.23
CA SER A 114 26.80 -11.06 -18.78
C SER A 114 26.69 -11.33 -17.29
N PHE A 115 26.12 -10.38 -16.55
CA PHE A 115 25.84 -10.52 -15.13
C PHE A 115 24.34 -10.70 -14.93
N PHE A 116 23.97 -11.58 -14.00
CA PHE A 116 22.58 -11.82 -13.62
C PHE A 116 22.48 -11.79 -12.11
N ALA A 117 21.54 -11.02 -11.57
CA ALA A 117 21.27 -10.97 -10.14
C ALA A 117 19.85 -11.41 -9.84
N TYR A 118 19.63 -11.89 -8.62
CA TYR A 118 18.30 -12.14 -8.09
C TYR A 118 18.20 -11.85 -6.59
N TYR A 119 16.98 -11.54 -6.17
CA TYR A 119 16.54 -11.36 -4.80
C TYR A 119 15.32 -12.27 -4.54
N PRO A 120 15.11 -12.79 -3.33
CA PRO A 120 16.08 -12.86 -2.23
C PRO A 120 17.10 -13.97 -2.47
N TYR A 121 18.35 -13.75 -2.02
CA TYR A 121 19.40 -14.78 -2.07
C TYR A 121 18.97 -16.08 -1.39
N ARG A 122 19.31 -17.21 -2.02
CA ARG A 122 19.10 -18.56 -1.49
C ARG A 122 20.34 -19.42 -1.70
N GLN A 123 20.77 -20.11 -0.65
CA GLN A 123 21.95 -20.98 -0.70
C GLN A 123 21.70 -22.21 -1.60
N GLU A 124 20.45 -22.65 -1.72
CA GLU A 124 20.03 -23.77 -2.59
C GLU A 124 20.35 -23.51 -4.07
N MET A 125 20.58 -22.26 -4.44
CA MET A 125 20.96 -21.86 -5.80
C MET A 125 22.47 -22.00 -6.07
N ASP A 126 23.34 -22.17 -5.06
CA ASP A 126 24.81 -22.23 -5.19
C ASP A 126 25.29 -23.27 -6.22
N ASN A 127 24.60 -24.41 -6.26
CA ASN A 127 24.98 -25.54 -7.11
C ASN A 127 24.31 -25.51 -8.50
N LYS A 128 23.45 -24.52 -8.77
CA LYS A 128 22.73 -24.41 -10.04
C LYS A 128 23.64 -23.81 -11.11
N THR A 129 23.42 -24.23 -12.36
CA THR A 129 24.09 -23.63 -13.52
C THR A 129 23.14 -22.60 -14.10
N ILE A 130 23.41 -21.33 -13.81
CA ILE A 130 22.59 -20.19 -14.27
C ILE A 130 23.35 -19.47 -15.38
N ALA A 131 22.80 -19.50 -16.59
CA ALA A 131 23.35 -18.81 -17.74
C ALA A 131 22.48 -17.63 -18.22
N SER A 132 21.27 -17.50 -17.66
CA SER A 132 20.24 -16.52 -18.05
C SER A 132 19.27 -16.21 -16.90
N ILE A 133 18.39 -15.23 -17.09
CA ILE A 133 17.28 -14.94 -16.16
C ILE A 133 16.28 -16.11 -16.11
N ASP A 134 15.99 -16.75 -17.25
CA ASP A 134 15.07 -17.89 -17.33
C ASP A 134 15.58 -19.08 -16.51
N ASP A 135 16.91 -19.27 -16.45
CA ASP A 135 17.52 -20.29 -15.59
C ASP A 135 17.26 -19.99 -14.10
N ILE A 136 17.28 -18.72 -13.70
CA ILE A 136 16.96 -18.33 -12.31
C ILE A 136 15.50 -18.67 -12.02
N ILE A 137 14.57 -18.22 -12.87
CA ILE A 137 13.13 -18.42 -12.68
C ILE A 137 12.76 -19.91 -12.65
N SER A 138 13.36 -20.70 -13.54
CA SER A 138 13.10 -22.14 -13.60
C SER A 138 13.63 -22.89 -12.38
N ASN A 139 14.82 -22.54 -11.87
CA ASN A 139 15.44 -23.19 -10.71
C ASN A 139 14.98 -22.65 -9.35
N PHE A 140 14.34 -21.48 -9.32
CA PHE A 140 13.80 -20.93 -8.09
C PHE A 140 12.50 -21.65 -7.71
N GLU A 141 12.51 -22.26 -6.53
CA GLU A 141 11.35 -22.96 -5.98
C GLU A 141 10.40 -21.98 -5.29
N VAL A 142 9.13 -21.99 -5.70
CA VAL A 142 8.08 -21.18 -5.07
C VAL A 142 7.35 -22.05 -4.05
N ALA A 143 7.45 -21.68 -2.78
CA ALA A 143 6.88 -22.47 -1.70
C ALA A 143 5.34 -22.45 -1.71
N ALA A 144 4.75 -23.58 -1.35
CA ALA A 144 3.30 -23.71 -1.19
C ALA A 144 2.76 -23.00 0.07
N ASP A 145 3.63 -22.72 1.04
CA ASP A 145 3.29 -21.99 2.27
C ASP A 145 3.93 -20.60 2.22
N GLN A 146 3.09 -19.58 2.12
CA GLN A 146 3.43 -18.15 2.12
C GLN A 146 2.69 -17.41 3.24
N SER A 147 2.23 -18.13 4.28
CA SER A 147 1.22 -17.63 5.22
C SER A 147 1.65 -16.49 6.13
N THR A 148 2.95 -16.26 6.29
CA THR A 148 3.50 -15.17 7.09
C THR A 148 4.25 -14.19 6.19
N HIS A 149 4.43 -12.95 6.66
CA HIS A 149 5.21 -11.95 5.93
C HIS A 149 6.59 -12.49 5.53
N ASP A 150 7.32 -13.14 6.46
CA ASP A 150 8.64 -13.71 6.18
C ASP A 150 8.62 -14.87 5.18
N LEU A 151 7.59 -15.72 5.21
CA LEU A 151 7.44 -16.79 4.23
C LEU A 151 7.08 -16.24 2.86
N TYR A 152 6.23 -15.21 2.80
CA TYR A 152 5.85 -14.52 1.59
C TYR A 152 7.05 -13.84 0.93
N THR A 153 7.78 -12.98 1.66
CA THR A 153 8.90 -12.21 1.11
C THR A 153 10.06 -13.11 0.65
N LYS A 154 10.29 -14.25 1.32
CA LYS A 154 11.25 -15.26 0.84
C LYS A 154 10.95 -15.78 -0.56
N ASN A 155 9.71 -15.69 -1.02
CA ASN A 155 9.27 -16.14 -2.34
C ASN A 155 9.17 -15.01 -3.37
N ASP A 156 9.37 -13.75 -2.99
CA ASP A 156 9.25 -12.59 -3.90
C ASP A 156 10.47 -12.47 -4.82
N LEU A 157 10.57 -13.41 -5.76
CA LEU A 157 11.68 -13.47 -6.70
C LEU A 157 11.69 -12.22 -7.58
N MET A 158 12.76 -11.45 -7.47
CA MET A 158 13.11 -10.39 -8.40
C MET A 158 14.42 -10.74 -9.11
N THR A 159 14.54 -10.39 -10.39
CA THR A 159 15.74 -10.66 -11.17
C THR A 159 16.17 -9.44 -11.99
N ALA A 160 17.45 -9.39 -12.37
CA ALA A 160 17.99 -8.33 -13.22
C ALA A 160 19.17 -8.83 -14.06
N THR A 161 19.29 -8.29 -15.27
CA THR A 161 20.56 -8.30 -16.00
C THR A 161 21.41 -7.12 -15.50
N GLY A 162 22.70 -7.36 -15.25
CA GLY A 162 23.61 -6.33 -14.73
C GLY A 162 24.19 -5.45 -15.83
N GLU A 163 24.28 -4.16 -15.55
CA GLU A 163 24.89 -3.16 -16.41
C GLU A 163 26.22 -2.71 -15.82
N LEU A 164 27.32 -2.98 -16.53
CA LEU A 164 28.64 -2.54 -16.12
C LEU A 164 28.93 -1.15 -16.71
N SER A 165 29.28 -0.19 -15.86
CA SER A 165 29.63 1.16 -16.28
C SER A 165 30.82 1.19 -17.24
N ALA A 166 30.93 2.23 -18.09
CA ALA A 166 32.01 2.36 -19.07
C ALA A 166 33.41 2.34 -18.43
N ASN A 167 33.55 2.89 -17.21
CA ASN A 167 34.80 2.86 -16.43
C ASN A 167 34.99 1.56 -15.64
N LYS A 168 34.05 0.61 -15.73
CA LYS A 168 34.05 -0.72 -15.10
C LYS A 168 34.09 -0.71 -13.57
N LYS A 169 33.72 0.41 -12.95
CA LYS A 169 33.73 0.57 -11.49
C LYS A 169 32.39 0.30 -10.84
N ILE A 170 31.29 0.35 -11.59
CA ILE A 170 29.93 0.20 -11.07
C ILE A 170 29.24 -0.89 -11.85
N LEU A 171 28.67 -1.86 -11.15
CA LEU A 171 27.78 -2.88 -11.69
C LEU A 171 26.39 -2.65 -11.11
N SER A 172 25.46 -2.19 -11.93
CA SER A 172 24.11 -1.84 -11.51
C SER A 172 23.09 -2.91 -11.91
N PHE A 173 22.12 -3.15 -11.02
CA PHE A 173 21.00 -4.04 -11.22
C PHE A 173 19.69 -3.33 -10.92
N THR A 174 18.76 -3.33 -11.87
CA THR A 174 17.37 -2.90 -11.64
C THR A 174 16.50 -4.15 -11.55
N LEU A 175 16.24 -4.59 -10.32
CA LEU A 175 15.48 -5.80 -10.04
C LEU A 175 14.00 -5.61 -10.38
N GLN A 176 13.46 -6.57 -11.12
CA GLN A 176 12.04 -6.65 -11.47
C GLN A 176 11.43 -7.96 -10.96
N HIS A 177 10.20 -7.90 -10.45
CA HIS A 177 9.48 -9.09 -10.01
C HIS A 177 9.34 -10.09 -11.17
N SER A 178 9.76 -11.32 -10.94
CA SER A 178 9.77 -12.39 -11.95
C SER A 178 8.63 -13.40 -11.75
N LEU A 179 7.90 -13.28 -10.64
CA LEU A 179 6.64 -13.95 -10.40
C LEU A 179 5.47 -13.02 -10.72
N ALA A 180 4.27 -13.58 -10.75
CA ALA A 180 3.04 -12.80 -10.73
C ALA A 180 2.47 -12.75 -9.31
N LEU A 181 1.78 -11.67 -9.00
CA LEU A 181 1.05 -11.50 -7.74
C LEU A 181 -0.45 -11.70 -7.97
N ILE A 182 -1.08 -12.63 -7.25
CA ILE A 182 -2.55 -12.75 -7.22
C ILE A 182 -3.04 -12.19 -5.88
N VAL A 183 -4.00 -11.26 -5.94
CA VAL A 183 -4.66 -10.65 -4.78
C VAL A 183 -6.15 -10.97 -4.83
N LEU A 184 -6.67 -11.68 -3.85
CA LEU A 184 -8.08 -12.03 -3.75
C LEU A 184 -8.70 -11.28 -2.56
N ASP A 185 -9.60 -10.35 -2.86
CA ASP A 185 -10.40 -9.62 -1.88
C ASP A 185 -11.74 -10.34 -1.70
N LEU A 186 -11.91 -11.01 -0.56
CA LEU A 186 -13.14 -11.75 -0.25
C LEU A 186 -14.10 -10.86 0.54
N LYS A 187 -15.33 -10.78 0.04
CA LYS A 187 -16.42 -9.99 0.61
C LYS A 187 -17.64 -10.87 0.86
N GLY A 188 -18.50 -10.44 1.79
CA GLY A 188 -19.77 -11.10 2.08
C GLY A 188 -20.84 -10.81 1.02
N GLN A 189 -22.10 -10.74 1.44
CA GLN A 189 -23.21 -10.41 0.55
C GLN A 189 -23.03 -8.98 -0.01
N ARG A 190 -23.05 -8.87 -1.33
CA ARG A 190 -23.11 -7.59 -2.03
C ARG A 190 -24.52 -7.03 -1.91
N THR A 191 -24.63 -5.74 -1.62
CA THR A 191 -25.89 -5.00 -1.68
C THR A 191 -25.71 -3.78 -2.56
N LEU A 192 -26.60 -3.65 -3.54
CA LEU A 192 -26.67 -2.51 -4.45
C LEU A 192 -27.65 -1.45 -3.94
N TYR A 193 -27.26 -0.19 -4.04
CA TYR A 193 -28.11 0.95 -3.72
C TYR A 193 -28.20 1.93 -4.89
N GLN A 194 -29.31 2.65 -4.95
CA GLN A 194 -29.52 3.71 -5.92
C GLN A 194 -28.43 4.77 -5.81
N GLY A 195 -28.00 5.31 -6.96
CA GLY A 195 -26.90 6.27 -7.01
C GLY A 195 -25.51 5.63 -7.07
N GLY A 196 -25.41 4.31 -7.12
CA GLY A 196 -24.16 3.59 -7.36
C GLY A 196 -23.42 3.12 -6.10
N TYR A 197 -23.96 3.38 -4.90
CA TYR A 197 -23.37 2.91 -3.64
C TYR A 197 -23.45 1.38 -3.55
N VAL A 198 -22.33 0.75 -3.17
CA VAL A 198 -22.24 -0.70 -3.01
C VAL A 198 -21.65 -1.02 -1.65
N ALA A 199 -22.40 -1.79 -0.87
CA ALA A 199 -21.94 -2.31 0.41
C ALA A 199 -21.64 -3.82 0.29
N TYR A 200 -20.74 -4.28 1.15
CA TYR A 200 -20.33 -5.67 1.21
C TYR A 200 -20.40 -6.16 2.65
N GLY A 201 -21.18 -7.20 2.88
CA GLY A 201 -21.27 -7.86 4.17
C GLY A 201 -19.97 -8.53 4.59
N LYS A 202 -19.98 -9.12 5.78
CA LYS A 202 -18.84 -9.81 6.37
C LYS A 202 -18.62 -11.22 5.81
N VAL A 203 -17.35 -11.63 5.66
CA VAL A 203 -16.95 -13.04 5.51
C VAL A 203 -16.89 -13.71 6.89
N PHE A 204 -17.62 -14.79 7.08
CA PHE A 204 -17.72 -15.48 8.38
C PHE A 204 -16.63 -16.53 8.60
N SER A 205 -16.31 -17.30 7.58
CA SER A 205 -15.25 -18.32 7.63
C SER A 205 -14.74 -18.64 6.25
N VAL A 206 -13.47 -19.04 6.14
CA VAL A 206 -12.84 -19.47 4.89
C VAL A 206 -12.44 -20.93 5.05
N SER A 207 -13.03 -21.81 4.25
CA SER A 207 -12.81 -23.26 4.31
C SER A 207 -11.75 -23.74 3.32
N GLN A 208 -11.56 -23.03 2.19
CA GLN A 208 -10.51 -23.28 1.20
C GLN A 208 -9.92 -21.94 0.74
N LYS A 209 -8.58 -21.86 0.65
CA LYS A 209 -7.85 -20.64 0.27
C LYS A 209 -6.64 -20.91 -0.62
N GLN A 210 -6.71 -21.91 -1.48
CA GLN A 210 -5.59 -22.28 -2.35
C GLN A 210 -5.55 -21.39 -3.60
N ILE A 211 -4.36 -20.94 -4.00
CA ILE A 211 -4.12 -20.16 -5.21
C ILE A 211 -3.04 -20.87 -6.04
N GLY A 212 -3.48 -21.72 -6.99
CA GLY A 212 -2.57 -22.60 -7.73
C GLY A 212 -1.82 -23.54 -6.79
N ASN A 213 -0.49 -23.49 -6.81
CA ASN A 213 0.36 -24.30 -5.93
C ASN A 213 0.49 -23.73 -4.50
N VAL A 214 0.04 -22.49 -4.26
CA VAL A 214 0.10 -21.86 -2.94
C VAL A 214 -1.11 -22.30 -2.12
N THR A 215 -0.88 -23.22 -1.18
CA THR A 215 -1.91 -23.80 -0.30
C THR A 215 -2.21 -22.94 0.92
N LYS A 216 -1.26 -22.09 1.32
CA LYS A 216 -1.42 -21.15 2.42
C LYS A 216 -0.93 -19.77 1.97
N PRO A 217 -1.80 -18.95 1.36
CA PRO A 217 -1.44 -17.60 0.94
C PRO A 217 -1.20 -16.69 2.15
N TYR A 218 -0.50 -15.59 1.91
CA TYR A 218 -0.36 -14.50 2.87
C TYR A 218 -1.70 -13.77 3.01
N GLU A 219 -2.06 -13.34 4.21
CA GLU A 219 -3.22 -12.50 4.48
C GLU A 219 -2.72 -11.13 4.95
N ASP A 220 -3.09 -10.07 4.23
CA ASP A 220 -2.70 -8.71 4.59
C ASP A 220 -3.58 -8.11 5.70
N LYS A 221 -3.24 -6.90 6.13
CA LYS A 221 -3.97 -6.20 7.21
C LYS A 221 -5.40 -5.83 6.81
N GLU A 222 -5.69 -5.77 5.51
CA GLU A 222 -7.01 -5.55 4.92
C GLU A 222 -7.83 -6.85 4.78
N GLY A 223 -7.23 -8.01 5.09
CA GLY A 223 -7.86 -9.32 4.97
C GLY A 223 -7.88 -9.90 3.56
N CYS A 224 -7.10 -9.33 2.63
CA CYS A 224 -6.95 -9.88 1.28
C CYS A 224 -5.91 -11.01 1.28
N PHE A 225 -6.18 -12.07 0.50
CA PHE A 225 -5.22 -13.13 0.28
C PHE A 225 -4.27 -12.79 -0.87
N ARG A 226 -2.97 -12.87 -0.61
CA ARG A 226 -1.89 -12.64 -1.57
C ARG A 226 -1.10 -13.92 -1.83
N ALA A 227 -0.81 -14.20 -3.08
CA ALA A 227 0.05 -15.32 -3.47
C ALA A 227 0.99 -14.93 -4.61
N LEU A 228 2.27 -15.24 -4.43
CA LEU A 228 3.29 -15.16 -5.46
C LEU A 228 3.32 -16.49 -6.21
N VAL A 229 3.10 -16.43 -7.52
CA VAL A 229 2.95 -17.61 -8.38
C VAL A 229 3.82 -17.50 -9.62
N LYS A 230 4.27 -18.64 -10.15
CA LYS A 230 4.97 -18.65 -11.44
C LYS A 230 4.03 -18.15 -12.54
N PRO A 231 4.53 -17.42 -13.55
CA PRO A 231 3.73 -16.98 -14.69
C PRO A 231 3.08 -18.16 -15.41
N GLY A 232 1.86 -17.96 -15.93
CA GLY A 232 1.06 -19.00 -16.59
C GLY A 232 -0.39 -19.01 -16.13
N ASN A 233 -1.10 -20.10 -16.40
CA ASN A 233 -2.50 -20.23 -15.98
C ASN A 233 -2.56 -20.74 -14.54
N VAL A 234 -3.21 -19.98 -13.67
CA VAL A 234 -3.41 -20.31 -12.26
C VAL A 234 -4.90 -20.39 -11.97
N THR A 235 -5.33 -21.50 -11.37
CA THR A 235 -6.71 -21.68 -10.92
C THR A 235 -6.76 -21.65 -9.40
N PRO A 236 -7.37 -20.62 -8.79
CA PRO A 236 -7.65 -20.63 -7.37
C PRO A 236 -8.69 -21.70 -7.01
N ASN A 237 -8.66 -22.15 -5.77
CA ASN A 237 -9.69 -22.98 -5.17
C ASN A 237 -10.06 -22.34 -3.84
N ILE A 238 -11.02 -21.42 -3.92
CA ILE A 238 -11.50 -20.64 -2.79
C ILE A 238 -12.90 -21.12 -2.43
N SER A 239 -13.15 -21.31 -1.13
CA SER A 239 -14.47 -21.56 -0.58
C SER A 239 -14.59 -20.88 0.77
N TYR A 240 -15.67 -20.13 0.96
CA TYR A 240 -15.93 -19.39 2.18
C TYR A 240 -17.43 -19.24 2.44
N VAL A 241 -17.78 -18.83 3.65
CA VAL A 241 -19.15 -18.58 4.09
C VAL A 241 -19.37 -17.08 4.26
N ALA A 242 -20.41 -16.58 3.61
CA ALA A 242 -20.96 -15.24 3.76
C ALA A 242 -22.42 -15.36 4.22
N GLU A 243 -22.69 -14.99 5.47
CA GLU A 243 -23.97 -15.27 6.15
C GLU A 243 -24.28 -16.77 6.11
N GLU A 244 -25.36 -17.18 5.44
CA GLU A 244 -25.77 -18.58 5.27
C GLU A 244 -25.38 -19.16 3.89
N LYS A 245 -24.65 -18.39 3.07
CA LYS A 245 -24.28 -18.78 1.71
C LYS A 245 -22.83 -19.24 1.65
N THR A 246 -22.60 -20.38 0.99
CA THR A 246 -21.26 -20.79 0.57
C THR A 246 -20.93 -20.13 -0.77
N VAL A 247 -19.79 -19.44 -0.83
CA VAL A 247 -19.24 -18.88 -2.05
C VAL A 247 -18.03 -19.70 -2.46
N THR A 248 -17.91 -19.98 -3.75
CA THR A 248 -16.75 -20.67 -4.35
C THR A 248 -16.18 -19.85 -5.49
N TYR A 249 -14.86 -19.86 -5.64
CA TYR A 249 -14.19 -19.24 -6.77
C TYR A 249 -13.08 -20.14 -7.32
N ASN A 250 -13.21 -20.48 -8.60
CA ASN A 250 -12.35 -21.40 -9.33
C ASN A 250 -12.09 -20.96 -10.79
N ASN A 251 -12.26 -19.67 -11.08
CA ASN A 251 -11.97 -19.14 -12.41
C ASN A 251 -10.47 -19.03 -12.62
N ALA A 252 -9.99 -19.46 -13.80
CA ALA A 252 -8.58 -19.33 -14.16
C ALA A 252 -8.17 -17.85 -14.27
N ILE A 253 -6.95 -17.57 -13.82
CA ILE A 253 -6.28 -16.28 -13.91
C ILE A 253 -5.00 -16.49 -14.72
N THR A 254 -4.79 -15.65 -15.73
CA THR A 254 -3.53 -15.60 -16.47
C THR A 254 -2.53 -14.78 -15.64
N ALA A 255 -1.61 -15.45 -14.98
CA ALA A 255 -0.54 -14.85 -14.20
C ALA A 255 0.60 -14.37 -15.12
N VAL A 256 0.90 -13.07 -15.09
CA VAL A 256 1.97 -12.45 -15.89
C VAL A 256 3.09 -11.99 -14.98
N ALA A 257 4.34 -12.30 -15.34
CA ALA A 257 5.51 -11.86 -14.58
C ALA A 257 5.52 -10.34 -14.38
N GLY A 258 5.89 -9.89 -13.18
CA GLY A 258 5.98 -8.47 -12.88
C GLY A 258 4.63 -7.77 -12.70
N LYS A 259 3.52 -8.50 -12.82
CA LYS A 259 2.17 -7.93 -12.69
C LYS A 259 1.37 -8.51 -11.55
N TYR A 260 0.43 -7.72 -11.05
CA TYR A 260 -0.57 -8.18 -10.11
C TYR A 260 -1.96 -8.30 -10.73
N ASN A 261 -2.70 -9.33 -10.31
CA ASN A 261 -4.10 -9.57 -10.63
C ASN A 261 -4.93 -9.49 -9.36
N LYS A 262 -5.70 -8.40 -9.20
CA LYS A 262 -6.64 -8.24 -8.08
C LYS A 262 -8.04 -8.70 -8.49
N LYS A 263 -8.66 -9.57 -7.69
CA LYS A 263 -10.02 -10.05 -7.90
C LYS A 263 -10.85 -9.81 -6.66
N LEU A 264 -11.96 -9.09 -6.83
CA LEU A 264 -12.99 -8.95 -5.84
C LEU A 264 -13.98 -10.12 -5.98
N ILE A 265 -14.20 -10.86 -4.89
CA ILE A 265 -15.07 -12.03 -4.84
C ILE A 265 -16.11 -11.78 -3.74
N TYR A 266 -17.39 -11.90 -4.06
CA TYR A 266 -18.49 -11.65 -3.12
C TYR A 266 -19.61 -12.66 -3.26
N ALA A 267 -20.45 -12.77 -2.22
CA ALA A 267 -21.74 -13.44 -2.34
C ALA A 267 -22.75 -12.50 -3.01
N GLY A 268 -23.52 -13.00 -3.96
CA GLY A 268 -24.54 -12.22 -4.68
C GLY A 268 -24.30 -12.15 -6.17
N ASN A 269 -25.33 -11.79 -6.91
CA ASN A 269 -25.29 -11.75 -8.37
C ASN A 269 -25.20 -10.32 -8.89
N THR A 270 -24.74 -10.15 -10.13
CA THR A 270 -24.67 -8.83 -10.79
C THR A 270 -26.05 -8.23 -11.11
N GLN A 271 -27.13 -9.00 -10.99
CA GLN A 271 -28.50 -8.64 -11.38
C GLN A 271 -29.42 -8.30 -10.19
N GLU A 272 -28.89 -8.09 -8.99
CA GLU A 272 -29.72 -7.71 -7.84
C GLU A 272 -30.34 -6.30 -8.03
N ALA A 273 -31.59 -6.13 -7.60
CA ALA A 273 -32.26 -4.84 -7.68
C ALA A 273 -31.65 -3.85 -6.68
N GLU A 274 -31.46 -2.60 -7.13
CA GLU A 274 -30.96 -1.52 -6.27
C GLU A 274 -31.96 -1.17 -5.17
N LYS A 275 -31.47 -1.01 -3.95
CA LYS A 275 -32.22 -0.50 -2.80
C LYS A 275 -32.21 1.03 -2.77
N THR A 276 -33.32 1.65 -2.43
CA THR A 276 -33.37 3.09 -2.18
C THR A 276 -32.70 3.42 -0.84
N ILE A 277 -32.06 4.60 -0.77
CA ILE A 277 -31.51 5.17 0.46
C ILE A 277 -32.34 6.41 0.80
N ASN A 278 -32.85 6.47 2.02
CA ASN A 278 -33.65 7.59 2.51
C ASN A 278 -33.07 8.17 3.80
N ARG A 279 -33.38 9.47 4.02
CA ARG A 279 -33.15 10.10 5.32
C ARG A 279 -33.84 9.31 6.42
N GLY A 280 -33.10 9.00 7.49
CA GLY A 280 -33.59 8.23 8.62
C GLY A 280 -33.41 6.72 8.50
N ASP A 281 -32.77 6.23 7.44
CA ASP A 281 -32.34 4.83 7.35
C ASP A 281 -31.15 4.56 8.30
N TYR A 282 -31.03 3.33 8.76
CA TYR A 282 -29.99 2.86 9.67
C TYR A 282 -28.75 2.42 8.88
N PHE A 283 -27.59 2.98 9.23
CA PHE A 283 -26.31 2.68 8.59
C PHE A 283 -25.47 1.79 9.51
N TYR A 284 -24.95 0.69 8.99
CA TYR A 284 -24.27 -0.36 9.74
C TYR A 284 -22.75 -0.37 9.53
N ALA A 285 -22.03 -1.04 10.44
CA ALA A 285 -20.56 -1.05 10.46
C ALA A 285 -19.91 -1.67 9.21
N ASP A 286 -20.62 -2.51 8.47
CA ASP A 286 -20.19 -3.06 7.18
C ASP A 286 -20.57 -2.19 5.96
N GLY A 287 -21.22 -1.05 6.19
CA GLY A 287 -21.70 -0.14 5.16
C GLY A 287 -23.11 -0.47 4.65
N ASN A 288 -23.74 -1.56 5.07
CA ASN A 288 -25.13 -1.80 4.68
C ASN A 288 -26.05 -0.75 5.31
N ILE A 289 -27.14 -0.46 4.59
CA ILE A 289 -28.19 0.49 4.95
C ILE A 289 -29.55 -0.24 4.95
N SER A 290 -30.37 0.01 5.97
CA SER A 290 -31.71 -0.55 6.11
C SER A 290 -32.71 0.49 6.59
N SER A 291 -33.95 0.43 6.09
CA SER A 291 -35.07 1.25 6.58
C SER A 291 -35.60 0.79 7.94
N THR A 292 -35.18 -0.40 8.40
CA THR A 292 -35.57 -0.98 9.69
C THR A 292 -34.34 -1.25 10.55
N TYR A 293 -34.49 -0.99 11.85
CA TYR A 293 -33.44 -1.25 12.82
C TYR A 293 -33.40 -2.74 13.17
N THR A 294 -32.21 -3.33 13.10
CA THR A 294 -31.91 -4.67 13.60
C THR A 294 -30.78 -4.57 14.61
N ASN A 295 -30.99 -5.08 15.81
CA ASN A 295 -29.94 -5.13 16.83
C ASN A 295 -29.01 -6.32 16.56
N ASN A 296 -27.85 -6.06 15.96
CA ASN A 296 -26.83 -7.07 15.69
C ASN A 296 -25.48 -6.61 16.25
N SER A 297 -24.99 -7.27 17.30
CA SER A 297 -23.69 -6.93 17.90
C SER A 297 -22.49 -7.20 16.99
N SER A 298 -22.62 -8.11 16.03
CA SER A 298 -21.57 -8.45 15.07
C SER A 298 -21.51 -7.49 13.87
N ASN A 299 -22.59 -6.75 13.63
CA ASN A 299 -22.68 -5.67 12.66
C ASN A 299 -23.56 -4.56 13.24
N PRO A 300 -23.03 -3.75 14.18
CA PRO A 300 -23.82 -2.75 14.87
C PRO A 300 -24.24 -1.63 13.92
N CYS A 301 -25.42 -1.06 14.18
CA CYS A 301 -25.77 0.25 13.63
C CYS A 301 -24.76 1.28 14.18
N ILE A 302 -24.21 2.11 13.30
CA ILE A 302 -23.21 3.14 13.65
C ILE A 302 -23.70 4.56 13.40
N GLY A 303 -24.82 4.72 12.69
CA GLY A 303 -25.39 6.02 12.41
C GLY A 303 -26.74 5.97 11.71
N ILE A 304 -27.31 7.16 11.50
CA ILE A 304 -28.56 7.36 10.77
C ILE A 304 -28.27 8.19 9.53
N VAL A 305 -28.81 7.81 8.38
CA VAL A 305 -28.67 8.60 7.14
C VAL A 305 -29.31 9.97 7.34
N LEU A 306 -28.51 11.02 7.21
CA LEU A 306 -28.92 12.42 7.36
C LEU A 306 -29.52 12.94 6.05
N THR A 307 -28.84 12.70 4.93
CA THR A 307 -29.27 13.13 3.60
C THR A 307 -28.55 12.35 2.51
N THR A 308 -29.16 12.27 1.32
CA THR A 308 -28.56 11.78 0.08
C THR A 308 -28.38 12.89 -0.96
N SER A 309 -28.85 14.11 -0.66
CA SER A 309 -28.80 15.27 -1.56
C SER A 309 -27.56 16.14 -1.34
N GLU A 310 -26.91 16.00 -0.19
CA GLU A 310 -25.65 16.67 0.11
C GLU A 310 -24.55 15.62 0.02
N ALA A 311 -23.74 15.73 -1.03
CA ALA A 311 -22.62 14.85 -1.35
C ALA A 311 -21.33 15.66 -1.19
N LEU A 312 -20.25 15.02 -0.71
CA LEU A 312 -18.94 15.61 -0.96
C LEU A 312 -18.63 15.44 -2.45
N GLU A 313 -18.05 16.46 -3.09
CA GLU A 313 -17.84 16.46 -4.55
C GLU A 313 -16.78 15.44 -5.04
N THR A 314 -16.18 14.66 -4.15
CA THR A 314 -15.17 13.66 -4.48
C THR A 314 -15.68 12.24 -4.25
N ALA A 315 -15.81 11.48 -5.35
CA ALA A 315 -15.98 10.03 -5.27
C ALA A 315 -14.81 9.41 -4.47
N PRO A 316 -15.04 8.38 -3.64
CA PRO A 316 -16.29 7.61 -3.50
C PRO A 316 -17.32 8.19 -2.49
N TYR A 317 -17.12 9.39 -1.94
CA TYR A 317 -17.88 9.93 -0.79
C TYR A 317 -19.10 10.78 -1.18
N ASN A 318 -19.78 10.40 -2.25
CA ASN A 318 -20.74 11.25 -2.94
C ASN A 318 -22.19 10.72 -2.92
N HIS A 319 -22.53 9.76 -2.04
CA HIS A 319 -23.87 9.18 -1.95
C HIS A 319 -24.73 9.80 -0.84
N GLY A 320 -24.10 10.35 0.20
CA GLY A 320 -24.81 11.06 1.26
C GLY A 320 -24.02 11.25 2.53
N LEU A 321 -24.71 11.68 3.58
CA LEU A 321 -24.16 11.91 4.92
C LEU A 321 -24.87 11.04 5.96
N VAL A 322 -24.11 10.58 6.95
CA VAL A 322 -24.60 9.80 8.09
C VAL A 322 -24.26 10.53 9.38
N VAL A 323 -25.21 10.63 10.29
CA VAL A 323 -25.02 11.20 11.63
C VAL A 323 -24.70 10.12 12.66
N ALA A 324 -23.74 10.40 13.54
CA ALA A 324 -23.35 9.51 14.62
C ALA A 324 -24.50 9.25 15.61
N LEU A 325 -24.50 8.06 16.21
CA LEU A 325 -25.44 7.70 17.28
C LEU A 325 -25.10 8.35 18.63
N LYS A 326 -23.86 8.85 18.78
CA LYS A 326 -23.37 9.52 19.98
C LYS A 326 -22.67 10.83 19.66
N ASP A 327 -22.63 11.71 20.65
CA ASP A 327 -21.84 12.91 20.63
C ASP A 327 -20.35 12.54 20.79
N ALA A 328 -19.49 13.26 20.07
CA ALA A 328 -18.04 13.14 20.20
C ALA A 328 -17.59 13.58 21.61
N PRO A 329 -16.43 13.10 22.11
CA PRO A 329 -15.95 13.43 23.44
C PRO A 329 -15.62 14.93 23.55
N ASN A 330 -15.87 15.50 24.72
CA ASN A 330 -15.60 16.91 25.02
C ASN A 330 -14.10 17.25 25.05
N LYS A 331 -13.46 17.47 23.88
CA LYS A 331 -12.07 17.99 23.77
C LYS A 331 -11.80 18.66 22.40
N PHE A 332 -12.67 19.53 21.92
CA PHE A 332 -12.37 20.37 20.75
C PHE A 332 -11.28 21.39 21.11
N GLN A 333 -10.03 20.96 21.04
CA GLN A 333 -8.86 21.82 21.14
C GLN A 333 -8.17 21.80 19.78
N ASN A 334 -7.85 22.99 19.26
CA ASN A 334 -7.03 23.17 18.06
C ASN A 334 -7.56 22.43 16.81
N ALA A 335 -8.83 22.66 16.44
CA ALA A 335 -9.44 22.19 15.18
C ALA A 335 -9.49 20.65 14.96
N SER A 336 -9.16 19.83 15.96
CA SER A 336 -9.30 18.37 15.87
C SER A 336 -10.69 17.92 16.32
N PHE A 337 -11.37 17.11 15.49
CA PHE A 337 -12.61 16.43 15.85
C PHE A 337 -12.26 15.11 16.58
N PRO A 338 -12.50 14.98 17.89
CA PRO A 338 -12.14 13.77 18.62
C PRO A 338 -13.08 12.62 18.24
N ILE A 339 -12.53 11.54 17.68
CA ILE A 339 -13.30 10.37 17.23
C ILE A 339 -13.20 9.17 18.18
N ASN A 340 -12.51 9.32 19.30
CA ASN A 340 -12.07 8.20 20.15
C ASN A 340 -13.21 7.36 20.75
N ASN A 341 -14.43 7.90 20.85
CA ASN A 341 -15.62 7.18 21.33
C ASN A 341 -16.59 6.78 20.19
N LEU A 342 -16.25 7.12 18.95
CA LEU A 342 -17.06 6.80 17.77
C LEU A 342 -16.59 5.50 17.15
N PRO A 343 -17.51 4.70 16.57
CA PRO A 343 -17.14 3.47 15.89
C PRO A 343 -16.28 3.77 14.66
N GLN A 344 -15.47 2.79 14.25
CA GLN A 344 -14.81 2.86 12.94
C GLN A 344 -15.86 2.88 11.84
N VAL A 345 -15.60 3.65 10.79
CA VAL A 345 -16.42 3.71 9.58
C VAL A 345 -15.92 2.66 8.57
N PRO A 346 -16.77 2.20 7.63
CA PRO A 346 -16.30 1.41 6.49
C PRO A 346 -15.22 2.14 5.69
N SER A 347 -14.29 1.41 5.09
CA SER A 347 -13.17 1.98 4.32
C SER A 347 -13.60 2.76 3.07
N LEU A 348 -14.83 2.59 2.60
CA LEU A 348 -15.43 3.34 1.48
C LEU A 348 -16.03 4.68 1.92
N CYS A 349 -16.04 4.97 3.23
CA CYS A 349 -16.58 6.19 3.80
C CYS A 349 -15.45 7.12 4.25
N THR A 350 -15.73 8.42 4.37
CA THR A 350 -14.80 9.32 5.06
C THR A 350 -14.75 8.96 6.54
N ASN A 351 -13.65 9.30 7.22
CA ASN A 351 -13.66 9.35 8.68
C ASN A 351 -14.72 10.34 9.20
N TRP A 352 -15.11 10.20 10.46
CA TRP A 352 -15.99 11.16 11.12
C TRP A 352 -15.36 12.56 11.11
N PHE A 353 -16.18 13.56 10.77
CA PHE A 353 -15.80 14.96 10.76
C PHE A 353 -16.87 15.85 11.39
N LEU A 354 -16.46 17.09 11.71
CA LEU A 354 -17.36 18.10 12.27
C LEU A 354 -18.26 18.67 11.15
N PRO A 355 -19.59 18.67 11.30
CA PRO A 355 -20.49 19.16 10.27
C PRO A 355 -20.27 20.65 9.98
N SER A 356 -20.46 21.05 8.73
CA SER A 356 -20.60 22.46 8.34
C SER A 356 -21.87 23.06 8.95
N ILE A 357 -22.03 24.39 8.89
CA ILE A 357 -23.24 25.01 9.41
C ILE A 357 -24.50 24.57 8.67
N GLU A 358 -24.44 24.33 7.36
CA GLU A 358 -25.60 23.86 6.59
C GLU A 358 -25.97 22.40 6.96
N GLN A 359 -24.96 21.55 7.18
CA GLN A 359 -25.15 20.18 7.66
C GLN A 359 -25.73 20.16 9.09
N LEU A 360 -25.26 21.09 9.94
CA LEU A 360 -25.77 21.26 11.28
C LEU A 360 -27.23 21.74 11.27
N LYS A 361 -27.61 22.66 10.36
CA LYS A 361 -29.01 23.06 10.17
C LYS A 361 -29.86 21.87 9.71
N LEU A 362 -29.42 21.09 8.74
CA LEU A 362 -30.13 19.87 8.33
C LEU A 362 -30.33 18.90 9.50
N MET A 363 -29.29 18.72 10.32
CA MET A 363 -29.36 17.85 11.49
C MET A 363 -30.33 18.37 12.56
N ILE A 364 -30.28 19.66 12.91
CA ILE A 364 -31.07 20.23 14.02
C ILE A 364 -32.45 20.71 13.54
N TRP A 365 -32.50 21.53 12.49
CA TRP A 365 -33.74 22.12 11.97
C TRP A 365 -34.49 21.16 11.07
N GLY A 366 -33.80 20.25 10.41
CA GLY A 366 -34.39 19.33 9.43
C GLY A 366 -34.43 19.87 8.01
N ASN A 367 -33.93 21.09 7.80
CA ASN A 367 -33.85 21.82 6.56
C ASN A 367 -32.72 22.89 6.69
N THR A 368 -32.45 23.69 5.66
CA THR A 368 -31.36 24.70 5.67
C THR A 368 -31.81 26.15 5.86
N SER A 369 -33.13 26.41 5.88
CA SER A 369 -33.68 27.78 5.73
C SER A 369 -34.58 28.23 6.87
N THR A 370 -35.29 27.31 7.52
CA THR A 370 -36.27 27.55 8.57
C THR A 370 -35.74 27.03 9.89
N GLN A 371 -35.53 27.95 10.83
CA GLN A 371 -35.08 27.62 12.18
C GLN A 371 -36.09 26.73 12.91
N GLY A 372 -35.60 25.70 13.59
CA GLY A 372 -36.44 24.84 14.42
C GLY A 372 -35.63 23.74 15.11
N VAL A 373 -36.31 22.72 15.60
CA VAL A 373 -35.69 21.52 16.19
C VAL A 373 -36.28 20.22 15.63
N GLU A 374 -37.04 20.29 14.53
CA GLU A 374 -37.73 19.14 13.96
C GLU A 374 -36.75 18.06 13.47
N GLY A 375 -35.63 18.47 12.87
CA GLY A 375 -34.56 17.55 12.46
C GLY A 375 -33.98 16.76 13.63
N LYS A 376 -33.68 17.44 14.73
CA LYS A 376 -33.23 16.81 15.97
C LYS A 376 -34.27 15.83 16.50
N SER A 377 -35.53 16.27 16.63
CA SER A 377 -36.62 15.42 17.13
C SER A 377 -36.80 14.15 16.29
N PHE A 378 -36.73 14.28 14.96
CA PHE A 378 -36.77 13.14 14.04
C PHE A 378 -35.60 12.17 14.25
N LEU A 379 -34.37 12.68 14.36
CA LEU A 379 -33.19 11.84 14.58
C LEU A 379 -33.21 11.15 15.94
N GLU A 380 -33.62 11.85 17.00
CA GLU A 380 -33.79 11.27 18.34
C GLU A 380 -34.83 10.16 18.34
N GLN A 381 -35.95 10.34 17.62
CA GLN A 381 -36.95 9.29 17.45
C GLN A 381 -36.37 8.06 16.73
N LYS A 382 -35.57 8.26 15.68
CA LYS A 382 -34.92 7.16 14.95
C LYS A 382 -33.88 6.42 15.80
N MET A 383 -33.20 7.15 16.68
CA MET A 383 -32.17 6.63 17.58
C MET A 383 -32.75 5.96 18.84
N ASP A 384 -34.02 6.19 19.15
CA ASP A 384 -34.66 5.60 20.34
C ASP A 384 -34.68 4.06 20.24
N GLY A 385 -34.18 3.39 21.27
CA GLY A 385 -34.03 1.93 21.30
C GLY A 385 -32.88 1.36 20.44
N VAL A 386 -32.11 2.20 19.74
CA VAL A 386 -30.90 1.76 19.03
C VAL A 386 -29.78 1.50 20.04
N ALA A 387 -29.10 0.36 19.91
CA ALA A 387 -28.00 0.01 20.80
C ALA A 387 -26.88 1.04 20.69
N ASN A 388 -26.36 1.48 21.84
CA ASN A 388 -25.32 2.50 21.91
C ASN A 388 -25.71 3.86 21.32
N SER A 389 -27.00 4.22 21.23
CA SER A 389 -27.38 5.59 20.93
C SER A 389 -27.47 6.44 22.19
N GLU A 390 -27.30 7.76 22.03
CA GLU A 390 -27.70 8.75 23.03
C GLU A 390 -28.51 9.85 22.36
N LYS A 391 -29.47 10.38 23.13
CA LYS A 391 -30.15 11.62 22.77
C LYS A 391 -29.14 12.75 22.60
N PHE A 392 -29.53 13.78 21.85
CA PHE A 392 -28.66 14.91 21.62
C PHE A 392 -28.47 15.64 22.95
N ASN A 393 -27.29 15.45 23.55
CA ASN A 393 -27.02 15.91 24.89
C ASN A 393 -26.14 17.15 24.83
N ALA A 394 -26.70 18.25 25.29
CA ALA A 394 -25.94 19.42 25.67
C ALA A 394 -25.06 19.10 26.90
N ARG A 395 -23.85 18.55 26.71
CA ARG A 395 -22.91 18.42 27.83
C ARG A 395 -22.28 19.80 28.11
N GLY A 396 -22.94 20.62 28.92
CA GLY A 396 -22.50 21.98 29.27
C GLY A 396 -23.67 22.97 29.35
N LEU A 397 -23.42 24.14 29.95
CA LEU A 397 -24.47 25.14 30.25
C LEU A 397 -25.15 25.74 29.02
N GLU A 398 -24.48 25.72 27.86
CA GLU A 398 -24.92 26.51 26.70
C GLU A 398 -25.77 25.74 25.68
N SER A 399 -25.81 24.40 25.77
CA SER A 399 -26.60 23.56 24.86
C SER A 399 -26.41 23.81 23.37
N ILE A 400 -25.15 23.94 22.95
CA ILE A 400 -24.76 24.24 21.56
C ILE A 400 -23.99 23.08 20.94
N PHE A 401 -24.18 22.89 19.63
CA PHE A 401 -23.31 22.10 18.77
C PHE A 401 -22.47 23.00 17.87
N MET A 402 -21.17 22.70 17.80
CA MET A 402 -20.21 23.42 16.96
C MET A 402 -20.33 22.99 15.49
N SER A 403 -20.03 23.92 14.58
CA SER A 403 -19.80 23.59 13.17
C SER A 403 -18.35 23.85 12.76
N SER A 404 -17.92 23.25 11.66
CA SER A 404 -16.63 23.54 11.00
C SER A 404 -16.63 24.87 10.25
N THR A 405 -17.75 25.59 10.20
CA THR A 405 -17.86 26.87 9.50
C THR A 405 -17.38 28.03 10.38
N GLU A 406 -16.22 28.57 10.03
CA GLU A 406 -15.68 29.79 10.61
C GLU A 406 -16.56 31.00 10.26
N PHE A 407 -16.71 31.91 11.23
CA PHE A 407 -17.44 33.15 11.09
C PHE A 407 -16.50 34.32 10.83
N ASP A 408 -15.37 34.42 11.57
CA ASP A 408 -14.43 35.53 11.46
C ASP A 408 -12.97 35.14 11.73
N TYR A 409 -12.07 36.12 11.54
CA TYR A 409 -10.63 35.99 11.75
C TYR A 409 -10.22 35.80 13.22
N TRP A 410 -11.14 35.93 14.19
CA TRP A 410 -10.88 35.74 15.61
C TRP A 410 -11.22 34.33 16.09
N ALA A 411 -11.37 33.39 15.15
CA ALA A 411 -11.73 32.00 15.39
C ALA A 411 -13.12 31.83 16.03
N TYR A 412 -14.09 32.69 15.69
CA TYR A 412 -15.49 32.38 15.98
C TYR A 412 -16.00 31.35 14.99
N HIS A 413 -16.77 30.39 15.49
CA HIS A 413 -17.49 29.42 14.67
C HIS A 413 -18.99 29.65 14.78
N LYS A 414 -19.70 29.36 13.69
CA LYS A 414 -21.17 29.29 13.71
C LYS A 414 -21.61 28.06 14.51
N VAL A 415 -22.56 28.23 15.42
CA VAL A 415 -23.08 27.17 16.28
C VAL A 415 -24.60 27.19 16.31
N ILE A 416 -25.21 26.05 16.61
CA ILE A 416 -26.67 25.95 16.78
C ILE A 416 -26.98 25.47 18.19
N ASN A 417 -27.87 26.19 18.88
CA ASN A 417 -28.43 25.73 20.14
C ASN A 417 -29.40 24.57 19.89
N ILE A 418 -29.15 23.42 20.50
CA ILE A 418 -29.89 22.19 20.21
C ILE A 418 -31.27 22.13 20.87
N ASN A 419 -31.60 23.06 21.77
CA ASN A 419 -32.90 23.08 22.46
C ASN A 419 -33.92 23.94 21.73
N ASN A 420 -33.50 25.03 21.10
CA ASN A 420 -34.39 25.97 20.41
C ASN A 420 -34.02 26.23 18.93
N GLY A 421 -32.92 25.63 18.44
CA GLY A 421 -32.45 25.81 17.07
C GLY A 421 -31.78 27.15 16.80
N ASN A 422 -31.61 28.04 17.78
CA ASN A 422 -31.04 29.37 17.54
C ASN A 422 -29.63 29.26 16.96
N LEU A 423 -29.41 29.92 15.81
CA LEU A 423 -28.10 30.14 15.24
C LEU A 423 -27.38 31.26 16.02
N THR A 424 -26.15 31.01 16.44
CA THR A 424 -25.31 32.01 17.11
C THR A 424 -23.84 31.74 16.81
N GLU A 425 -22.94 32.46 17.48
CA GLU A 425 -21.50 32.42 17.26
C GLU A 425 -20.79 32.18 18.59
N LYS A 426 -19.71 31.40 18.56
CA LYS A 426 -18.90 31.12 19.74
C LYS A 426 -17.42 31.15 19.43
N TRP A 427 -16.69 31.76 20.36
CA TRP A 427 -15.24 31.90 20.29
C TRP A 427 -14.55 30.56 20.56
N HIS A 428 -13.56 30.23 19.74
CA HIS A 428 -12.79 29.00 19.83
C HIS A 428 -11.60 29.14 20.80
N VAL A 429 -11.82 29.17 22.14
CA VAL A 429 -10.82 28.64 23.11
C VAL A 429 -11.50 28.19 24.42
N ALA A 430 -11.18 26.96 24.83
CA ALA A 430 -11.29 26.38 26.19
C ALA A 430 -12.65 25.93 26.76
N SER A 431 -13.80 26.11 26.10
CA SER A 431 -15.02 25.45 26.59
C SER A 431 -15.12 24.02 26.07
N ALA A 432 -15.52 23.09 26.96
CA ALA A 432 -15.86 21.72 26.61
C ALA A 432 -17.10 21.72 25.70
N THR A 433 -16.93 21.97 24.41
CA THR A 433 -18.03 22.05 23.46
C THR A 433 -18.45 20.65 23.00
N ASN A 434 -19.72 20.53 22.64
CA ASN A 434 -20.29 19.28 22.14
C ASN A 434 -20.38 19.34 20.63
N GLY A 435 -20.28 18.17 20.01
CA GLY A 435 -20.52 18.02 18.60
C GLY A 435 -20.95 16.60 18.32
N ARG A 436 -21.80 16.45 17.31
CA ARG A 436 -22.13 15.14 16.77
C ARG A 436 -21.47 15.02 15.41
N GLY A 437 -20.67 13.97 15.27
CA GLY A 437 -19.93 13.72 14.04
C GLY A 437 -20.86 13.30 12.92
N ILE A 438 -20.44 13.62 11.70
CA ILE A 438 -20.99 13.03 10.50
C ILE A 438 -19.87 12.38 9.69
N PHE A 439 -20.22 11.46 8.81
CA PHE A 439 -19.32 11.02 7.74
C PHE A 439 -20.07 10.98 6.41
N ALA A 440 -19.32 10.99 5.31
CA ALA A 440 -19.83 10.81 3.96
C ALA A 440 -19.56 9.38 3.46
N PHE A 441 -20.49 8.84 2.68
CA PHE A 441 -20.43 7.48 2.14
C PHE A 441 -20.70 7.45 0.63
#